data_AF-A0A3N9V777-F1
#
_entry.id   AF-A0A3N9V777-F1
#
_cell.length_a   1.000
_cell.length_b   1.000
_cell.length_c   1.000
_cell.angle_alpha   90.00
_cell.angle_beta   90.00
_cell.angle_gamma   90.00
#
_symmetry.space_group_name_H-M   'P 1'
#
loop_
_entity.id
_entity.type
_entity.pdbx_description
1 polymer ?
#
loop_
_entity_poly.entity_id
_entity_poly.type
_entity_poly.pdbx_seq_one_letter_code
_entity_poly.pdbx_strand_id
1 'polypeptide(L)'
;FFKEHALAKGDYKDSVKEQPGSASVIQGITKDKNGIGYSGIGYKTSGVKILALSEKGGQPAVEATYENALNNTYPLSRFLYVYVAKDPKKPLPKLQEEFLKFVLSKEGQEVVIKDGFLPLTAAMSSKSIAELK
;
A
#
# COMPACT_ATOMS: atom_id res chain seq x y z
N PHE A 1 5.88 -8.82 -1.30
CA PHE A 1 5.50 -8.17 -0.03
C PHE A 1 4.85 -9.13 0.96
N PHE A 2 3.56 -9.51 0.83
CA PHE A 2 2.90 -10.37 1.84
C PHE A 2 3.65 -11.67 2.09
N LYS A 3 4.00 -12.45 1.05
CA LYS A 3 4.79 -13.69 1.18
C LYS A 3 6.11 -13.47 1.95
N GLU A 4 6.77 -12.35 1.71
CA GLU A 4 8.04 -12.01 2.37
C GLU A 4 7.85 -11.64 3.84
N HIS A 5 6.83 -10.83 4.17
CA HIS A 5 6.67 -10.26 5.52
C HIS A 5 5.83 -11.15 6.44
N ALA A 6 4.80 -11.82 5.91
CA ALA A 6 3.90 -12.66 6.70
C ALA A 6 4.26 -14.15 6.64
N LEU A 7 4.89 -14.61 5.55
CA LEU A 7 5.22 -16.04 5.36
C LEU A 7 6.73 -16.31 5.38
N ALA A 8 7.59 -15.31 5.65
CA ALA A 8 9.04 -15.43 5.60
C ALA A 8 9.55 -16.09 4.29
N LYS A 9 8.92 -15.74 3.16
CA LYS A 9 9.14 -16.31 1.81
C LYS A 9 8.73 -17.78 1.64
N GLY A 10 8.11 -18.39 2.64
CA GLY A 10 7.52 -19.73 2.57
C GLY A 10 6.30 -19.79 1.65
N ASP A 11 5.96 -21.00 1.22
CA ASP A 11 4.89 -21.23 0.24
C ASP A 11 3.49 -21.06 0.82
N TYR A 12 2.54 -20.78 -0.06
CA TYR A 12 1.13 -20.83 0.29
C TYR A 12 0.70 -22.28 0.53
N LYS A 13 -0.35 -22.48 1.33
CA LYS A 13 -0.96 -23.80 1.46
C LYS A 13 -1.54 -24.25 0.12
N ASP A 14 -1.48 -25.54 -0.19
CA ASP A 14 -2.07 -26.12 -1.41
C ASP A 14 -3.58 -25.86 -1.55
N SER A 15 -4.25 -25.56 -0.42
CA SER A 15 -5.68 -25.21 -0.37
C SER A 15 -5.97 -23.73 -0.63
N VAL A 16 -4.96 -22.89 -0.90
CA VAL A 16 -5.16 -21.47 -1.16
C VAL A 16 -5.99 -21.28 -2.44
N LYS A 17 -7.00 -20.41 -2.39
CA LYS A 17 -7.76 -20.00 -3.57
C LYS A 17 -7.08 -18.77 -4.17
N GLU A 18 -6.12 -18.96 -5.06
CA GLU A 18 -5.44 -17.84 -5.72
C GLU A 18 -6.44 -16.97 -6.49
N GLN A 19 -6.22 -15.66 -6.44
CA GLN A 19 -7.09 -14.67 -7.08
C GLN A 19 -6.24 -13.73 -7.95
N PRO A 20 -6.75 -13.31 -9.12
CA PRO A 20 -5.99 -12.50 -10.06
C PRO A 20 -5.67 -11.08 -9.55
N GLY A 21 -6.32 -10.62 -8.48
CA GLY A 21 -6.02 -9.33 -7.86
C GLY A 21 -6.81 -9.05 -6.59
N SER A 22 -6.48 -7.92 -5.94
CA SER A 22 -7.06 -7.46 -4.67
C SER A 22 -8.59 -7.43 -4.68
N ALA A 23 -9.22 -6.89 -5.73
CA ALA A 23 -10.68 -6.85 -5.83
C ALA A 23 -11.30 -8.26 -5.82
N SER A 24 -10.69 -9.21 -6.52
CA SER A 24 -11.16 -10.60 -6.58
C SER A 24 -10.97 -11.32 -5.23
N VAL A 25 -9.92 -11.00 -4.47
CA VAL A 25 -9.76 -11.48 -3.07
C VAL A 25 -10.92 -10.98 -2.21
N ILE A 26 -11.24 -9.70 -2.26
CA ILE A 26 -12.36 -9.11 -1.48
C ILE A 26 -13.68 -9.78 -1.86
N GLN A 27 -13.98 -9.91 -3.15
CA GLN A 27 -15.20 -10.59 -3.63
C GLN A 27 -15.27 -12.05 -3.18
N GLY A 28 -14.14 -12.77 -3.19
CA GLY A 28 -14.04 -14.14 -2.71
C GLY A 28 -14.35 -14.26 -1.22
N ILE A 29 -13.75 -13.40 -0.39
CA ILE A 29 -13.97 -13.39 1.07
C ILE A 29 -15.42 -13.03 1.40
N THR A 30 -16.02 -12.05 0.72
CA THR A 30 -17.42 -11.67 0.97
C THR A 30 -18.40 -12.83 0.71
N LYS A 31 -18.04 -13.79 -0.14
CA LYS A 31 -18.86 -14.99 -0.45
C LYS A 31 -18.51 -16.22 0.41
N ASP A 32 -17.47 -16.14 1.24
CA ASP A 32 -16.97 -17.24 2.05
C ASP A 32 -16.89 -16.81 3.52
N LYS A 33 -17.84 -17.28 4.34
CA LYS A 33 -17.96 -16.89 5.75
C LYS A 33 -16.70 -17.20 6.57
N ASN A 34 -15.91 -18.20 6.16
CA ASN A 34 -14.66 -18.59 6.82
C ASN A 34 -13.43 -18.13 6.04
N GLY A 35 -13.61 -17.32 5.00
CA GLY A 35 -12.54 -16.81 4.15
C GLY A 35 -11.64 -15.82 4.87
N ILE A 36 -10.34 -15.95 4.66
CA ILE A 36 -9.33 -14.97 5.04
C ILE A 36 -8.35 -14.78 3.89
N GLY A 37 -7.87 -13.57 3.71
CA GLY A 37 -6.90 -13.23 2.68
C GLY A 37 -6.27 -11.87 2.95
N TYR A 38 -5.45 -11.42 2.02
CA TYR A 38 -4.78 -10.13 2.09
C TYR A 38 -5.09 -9.31 0.84
N SER A 39 -5.26 -8.00 1.01
CA SER A 39 -5.59 -7.06 -0.05
C SER A 39 -5.00 -5.68 0.28
N GLY A 40 -4.83 -4.84 -0.73
CA GLY A 40 -4.55 -3.42 -0.51
C GLY A 40 -5.71 -2.72 0.21
N ILE A 41 -5.38 -1.78 1.09
CA ILE A 41 -6.35 -1.06 1.94
C ILE A 41 -7.43 -0.32 1.15
N GLY A 42 -7.09 0.20 -0.03
CA GLY A 42 -8.03 0.90 -0.91
C GLY A 42 -9.17 0.04 -1.47
N TYR A 43 -9.06 -1.29 -1.39
CA TYR A 43 -10.13 -2.21 -1.82
C TYR A 43 -11.13 -2.56 -0.71
N LYS A 44 -11.02 -1.93 0.47
CA LYS A 44 -11.93 -2.16 1.59
C LYS A 44 -13.37 -1.84 1.17
N THR A 45 -14.27 -2.78 1.43
CA THR A 45 -15.72 -2.58 1.33
C THR A 45 -16.38 -2.93 2.67
N SER A 46 -17.69 -2.67 2.80
CA SER A 46 -18.46 -3.12 3.96
C SER A 46 -18.60 -4.65 4.05
N GLY A 47 -18.28 -5.38 2.98
CA GLY A 47 -18.39 -6.84 2.91
C GLY A 47 -17.22 -7.60 3.54
N VAL A 48 -16.24 -6.90 4.12
CA VAL A 48 -15.08 -7.51 4.79
C VAL A 48 -14.70 -6.74 6.06
N LYS A 49 -14.06 -7.44 7.00
CA LYS A 49 -13.48 -6.84 8.21
C LYS A 49 -11.96 -6.82 8.08
N ILE A 50 -11.37 -5.65 8.33
CA ILE A 50 -9.90 -5.53 8.43
C ILE A 50 -9.48 -5.99 9.82
N LEU A 51 -8.44 -6.81 9.88
CA LEU A 51 -7.89 -7.31 11.13
C LEU A 51 -6.78 -6.39 11.63
N ALA A 52 -6.83 -6.07 12.93
CA ALA A 52 -5.69 -5.55 13.65
C ALA A 52 -4.63 -6.66 13.75
N LEU A 53 -3.36 -6.28 13.67
CA LEU A 53 -2.23 -7.22 13.63
C LEU A 53 -1.25 -6.93 14.75
N SER A 54 -0.66 -7.99 15.28
CA SER A 54 0.48 -7.92 16.19
C SER A 54 1.63 -8.73 15.58
N GLU A 55 2.85 -8.22 15.68
CA GLU A 55 4.05 -8.94 15.22
C GLU A 55 4.38 -10.16 16.08
N LYS A 56 3.98 -10.14 17.35
CA LYS A 56 4.33 -11.19 18.32
C LYS A 56 3.11 -11.60 19.15
N GLY A 57 3.03 -12.89 19.46
CA GLY A 57 2.04 -13.41 20.40
C GLY A 57 2.12 -12.68 21.74
N GLY A 58 0.96 -12.31 22.30
CA GLY A 58 0.85 -11.61 23.58
C GLY A 58 1.04 -10.09 23.53
N GLN A 59 1.39 -9.51 22.37
CA GLN A 59 1.44 -8.05 22.19
C GLN A 59 0.08 -7.51 21.72
N PRO A 60 -0.26 -6.22 22.03
CA PRO A 60 -1.47 -5.59 21.52
C PRO A 60 -1.52 -5.59 20.00
N ALA A 61 -2.69 -5.89 19.43
CA ALA A 61 -2.91 -5.77 18.00
C ALA A 61 -3.12 -4.29 17.62
N VAL A 62 -2.52 -3.88 16.51
CA VAL A 62 -2.56 -2.52 15.97
C VAL A 62 -3.48 -2.48 14.76
N GLU A 63 -4.35 -1.46 14.69
CA GLU A 63 -5.26 -1.27 13.55
C GLU A 63 -4.56 -0.67 12.32
N ALA A 64 -5.07 -0.96 11.12
CA ALA A 64 -4.56 -0.43 9.86
C ALA A 64 -5.00 1.02 9.61
N THR A 65 -4.55 1.96 10.43
CA THR A 65 -4.87 3.39 10.32
C THR A 65 -3.75 4.16 9.60
N TYR A 66 -4.05 5.39 9.16
CA TYR A 66 -3.03 6.27 8.56
C TYR A 66 -1.88 6.55 9.54
N GLU A 67 -2.22 6.86 10.79
CA GLU A 67 -1.24 7.12 11.85
C GLU A 67 -0.34 5.90 12.10
N ASN A 68 -0.94 4.71 12.22
CA ASN A 68 -0.21 3.47 12.47
C ASN A 68 0.64 3.03 11.28
N ALA A 69 0.23 3.40 10.05
CA ALA A 69 1.05 3.19 8.87
C ALA A 69 2.24 4.16 8.82
N LEU A 70 2.04 5.44 9.14
CA LEU A 70 3.09 6.47 9.15
C LEU A 70 4.16 6.24 10.21
N ASN A 71 3.76 5.80 11.41
CA ASN A 71 4.69 5.53 12.51
C ASN A 71 5.26 4.09 12.48
N ASN A 72 4.94 3.32 11.43
CA ASN A 72 5.38 1.93 11.23
C ASN A 72 4.97 0.94 12.35
N THR A 73 3.89 1.22 13.09
CA THR A 73 3.37 0.30 14.11
C THR A 73 2.42 -0.76 13.54
N TYR A 74 1.76 -0.48 12.40
CA TYR A 74 1.02 -1.51 11.67
C TYR A 74 2.00 -2.34 10.81
N PRO A 75 2.11 -3.67 11.02
CA PRO A 75 3.23 -4.45 10.48
C PRO A 75 3.17 -4.71 8.96
N LEU A 76 2.03 -4.44 8.31
CA LEU A 76 1.84 -4.68 6.88
C LEU A 76 1.54 -3.37 6.12
N SER A 77 2.26 -2.30 6.43
CA SER A 77 2.27 -1.04 5.64
C SER A 77 3.50 -0.97 4.72
N ARG A 78 3.38 -0.23 3.61
CA ARG A 78 4.50 0.06 2.72
C ARG A 78 4.22 1.29 1.85
N PHE A 79 5.29 1.93 1.38
CA PHE A 79 5.19 2.92 0.30
C PHE A 79 4.92 2.25 -1.05
N LEU A 80 4.19 2.98 -1.90
CA LEU A 80 4.05 2.67 -3.32
C LEU A 80 5.04 3.54 -4.08
N TYR A 81 6.01 2.91 -4.72
CA TYR A 81 7.06 3.61 -5.44
C TYR A 81 6.71 3.74 -6.93
N VAL A 82 6.94 4.94 -7.47
CA VAL A 82 6.96 5.17 -8.91
C VAL A 82 8.42 5.13 -9.35
N TYR A 83 8.77 4.13 -10.15
CA TYR A 83 10.12 4.01 -10.71
C TYR A 83 10.20 4.72 -12.05
N VAL A 84 11.23 5.56 -12.20
CA VAL A 84 11.46 6.34 -13.41
C VAL A 84 12.86 6.02 -13.93
N ALA A 85 12.94 5.56 -15.18
CA ALA A 85 14.21 5.34 -15.85
C ALA A 85 14.83 6.69 -16.25
N LYS A 86 15.62 7.28 -15.33
CA LYS A 86 16.36 8.54 -15.55
C LYS A 86 17.81 8.22 -15.91
N ASP A 87 18.31 8.81 -17.00
CA ASP A 87 19.76 8.87 -17.25
C ASP A 87 20.38 9.83 -16.22
N PRO A 88 21.32 9.39 -15.36
CA PRO A 88 21.86 10.23 -14.29
C PRO A 88 22.60 11.47 -14.80
N LYS A 89 22.98 11.51 -16.08
CA LYS A 89 23.67 12.65 -16.71
C LYS A 89 22.71 13.65 -17.35
N LYS A 90 21.41 13.35 -17.40
CA LYS A 90 20.41 14.17 -18.07
C LYS A 90 19.26 14.51 -17.12
N PRO A 91 18.66 15.72 -17.26
CA PRO A 91 17.42 16.00 -16.57
C PRO A 91 16.31 15.06 -17.06
N LEU A 92 15.28 14.88 -16.25
CA LEU A 92 14.05 14.23 -16.70
C LEU A 92 13.44 15.02 -17.86
N PRO A 93 12.83 14.34 -18.86
CA PRO A 93 11.98 15.02 -19.83
C PRO A 93 10.93 15.85 -19.12
N LYS A 94 10.75 17.11 -19.54
CA LYS A 94 9.95 18.10 -18.82
C LYS A 94 8.53 17.61 -18.48
N LEU A 95 7.87 16.93 -19.42
CA LEU A 95 6.53 16.37 -19.19
C LEU A 95 6.50 15.32 -18.08
N GLN A 96 7.53 14.47 -17.99
CA GLN A 96 7.65 13.46 -16.94
C GLN A 96 7.91 14.13 -15.59
N GLU A 97 8.80 15.13 -15.54
CA GLU A 97 9.08 15.90 -14.33
C GLU A 97 7.81 16.58 -13.78
N GLU A 98 7.05 17.26 -14.64
CA GLU A 98 5.81 17.94 -14.22
C GLU A 98 4.71 16.96 -13.81
N PHE A 99 4.61 15.80 -14.47
CA PHE A 99 3.70 14.75 -14.03
C PHE A 99 4.07 14.20 -12.63
N LEU A 100 5.35 13.96 -12.36
CA LEU A 100 5.79 13.50 -11.04
C LEU A 100 5.58 14.56 -9.96
N LYS A 101 5.82 15.84 -10.29
CA LYS A 101 5.46 16.95 -9.39
C LYS A 101 3.97 17.01 -9.11
N PHE A 102 3.12 16.79 -10.12
CA PHE A 102 1.67 16.70 -9.93
C PHE A 102 1.31 15.54 -8.99
N VAL A 103 1.83 14.33 -9.23
CA VAL A 103 1.62 13.16 -8.36
C VAL A 103 2.00 13.47 -6.91
N LEU A 104 3.11 14.18 -6.67
CA LEU A 104 3.60 14.54 -5.35
C LEU A 104 2.94 15.79 -4.75
N SER A 105 2.19 16.55 -5.54
CA SER A 105 1.51 17.77 -5.13
C SER A 105 0.32 17.48 -4.22
N LYS A 106 -0.21 18.52 -3.55
CA LYS A 106 -1.45 18.42 -2.78
C LYS A 106 -2.60 17.85 -3.62
N GLU A 107 -2.76 18.31 -4.86
CA GLU A 107 -3.82 17.87 -5.76
C GLU A 107 -3.67 16.37 -6.12
N GLY A 108 -2.46 15.93 -6.45
CA GLY A 108 -2.18 14.51 -6.70
C GLY A 108 -2.44 13.64 -5.47
N GLN A 109 -2.05 14.11 -4.28
CA GLN A 109 -2.30 13.38 -3.04
C GLN A 109 -3.80 13.36 -2.66
N GLU A 110 -4.60 14.36 -3.05
CA GLU A 110 -6.06 14.31 -2.91
C GLU A 110 -6.68 13.22 -3.80
N VAL A 111 -6.12 12.97 -4.99
CA VAL A 111 -6.54 11.84 -5.84
C VAL A 111 -6.21 10.51 -5.17
N VAL A 112 -5.03 10.37 -4.54
CA VAL A 112 -4.63 9.17 -3.77
C VAL A 112 -5.65 8.86 -2.67
N ILE A 113 -6.11 9.88 -1.94
CA ILE A 113 -7.13 9.72 -0.89
C ILE A 113 -8.46 9.25 -1.50
N LYS A 114 -8.90 9.87 -2.60
CA LYS A 114 -10.16 9.51 -3.28
C LYS A 114 -10.17 8.07 -3.77
N ASP A 115 -9.01 7.53 -4.15
CA ASP A 115 -8.84 6.13 -4.56
C ASP A 115 -8.67 5.15 -3.38
N GLY A 116 -8.80 5.65 -2.14
CA GLY A 116 -8.80 4.82 -0.92
C GLY A 116 -7.41 4.52 -0.36
N PHE A 117 -6.37 5.21 -0.83
CA PHE A 117 -5.00 5.07 -0.32
C PHE A 117 -4.65 6.14 0.72
N LEU A 118 -3.54 5.89 1.41
CA LEU A 118 -2.99 6.80 2.40
C LEU A 118 -2.04 7.79 1.71
N PRO A 119 -2.22 9.11 1.90
CA PRO A 119 -1.39 10.12 1.25
C PRO A 119 0.01 10.19 1.88
N LEU A 120 0.95 10.81 1.16
CA LEU A 120 2.22 11.25 1.71
C LEU A 120 2.03 12.46 2.60
N THR A 121 2.91 12.61 3.59
CA THR A 121 3.02 13.87 4.34
C THR A 121 3.65 14.95 3.46
N ALA A 122 3.41 16.22 3.77
CA ALA A 122 4.03 17.34 3.06
C ALA A 122 5.57 17.25 3.05
N ALA A 123 6.17 16.78 4.15
CA ALA A 123 7.61 16.56 4.25
C ALA A 123 8.10 15.45 3.31
N MET A 124 7.37 14.33 3.23
CA MET A 124 7.69 13.22 2.31
C MET A 124 7.56 13.65 0.84
N SER A 125 6.49 14.37 0.49
CA SER A 125 6.33 14.92 -0.86
C SER A 125 7.46 15.90 -1.21
N SER A 126 7.79 16.82 -0.30
CA SER A 126 8.85 17.81 -0.52
C SER A 126 10.21 17.15 -0.72
N LYS A 127 10.52 16.13 0.09
CA LYS A 127 11.73 15.31 -0.08
C LYS A 127 11.75 14.63 -1.46
N SER A 128 10.66 13.99 -1.85
CA SER A 128 10.56 13.29 -3.14
C SER A 128 10.69 14.24 -4.34
N ILE A 129 10.13 15.46 -4.25
CA ILE A 129 10.27 16.49 -5.29
C ILE A 129 11.74 16.94 -5.42
N ALA A 130 12.47 17.04 -4.32
CA ALA A 130 13.88 17.41 -4.36
C ALA A 130 14.75 16.36 -5.07
N GLU A 131 14.38 15.08 -4.99
CA GLU A 131 15.06 13.96 -5.66
C GLU A 131 14.82 13.92 -7.19
N LEU A 132 13.86 14.70 -7.72
CA LEU A 132 13.61 14.76 -9.17
C LEU A 132 14.70 15.53 -9.94
N LYS A 133 15.39 16.44 -9.26
CA LYS A 133 16.49 17.25 -9.84
C LYS A 133 17.66 16.34 -10.23
#